data_AF-A0AAV4QP52-F1
#
_entry.id   AF-A0AAV4QP52-F1
#
_cell.length_a   1.000
_cell.length_b   1.000
_cell.length_c   1.000
_cell.angle_alpha   90.00
_cell.angle_beta   90.00
_cell.angle_gamma   90.00
#
_symmetry.space_group_name_H-M   'P 1'
#
loop_
_entity.id
_entity.type
_entity.pdbx_description
1 polymer ?
#
loop_
_entity_poly.entity_id
_entity_poly.type
_entity_poly.pdbx_seq_one_letter_code
_entity_poly.pdbx_strand_id
1 'polypeptide(L)'
;MSFYLTLPSDSSLHYFPNNKISSFATQLPSPITLDGKWEVGLAEIIYPHTWYNVNETNNMFVFDLGDGKLNTRKLSPGSYETIPDILKAMALTSHEDPHTEFPIFYVYSDIVQPVVVGHVEAPLLRIVRISGNDGDVINVLYDGPHYVPVIRQSFQTIEIEIRLNSGNLVPFERGKAIIVLHFRMRQIL
;
A
#
# COMPACT_ATOMS: atom_id res chain seq x y z
N MET A 1 -8.10 -5.05 -26.98
CA MET A 1 -6.67 -5.32 -26.73
C MET A 1 -6.38 -5.10 -25.26
N SER A 2 -5.53 -5.93 -24.67
CA SER A 2 -5.07 -5.78 -23.29
C SER A 2 -3.73 -6.48 -23.08
N PHE A 3 -2.96 -6.05 -22.08
CA PHE A 3 -1.68 -6.67 -21.71
C PHE A 3 -1.39 -6.45 -20.23
N TYR A 4 -0.44 -7.21 -19.69
CA TYR A 4 0.01 -7.12 -18.31
C TYR A 4 1.45 -6.62 -18.24
N LEU A 5 1.78 -5.88 -17.18
CA LEU A 5 3.15 -5.53 -16.81
C LEU A 5 3.41 -5.94 -15.37
N THR A 6 4.53 -6.62 -15.13
CA THR A 6 5.00 -6.97 -13.79
C THR A 6 6.14 -6.04 -13.40
N LEU A 7 6.01 -5.35 -12.27
CA LEU A 7 6.90 -4.32 -11.78
C LEU A 7 7.43 -4.72 -10.39
N PRO A 8 8.56 -5.44 -10.31
CA PRO A 8 9.26 -5.67 -9.05
C PRO A 8 9.95 -4.40 -8.57
N SER A 9 9.89 -4.10 -7.27
CA SER A 9 10.47 -2.88 -6.70
C SER A 9 12.00 -2.79 -6.80
N ASP A 10 12.67 -3.93 -6.99
CA ASP A 10 14.13 -4.08 -7.06
C ASP A 10 14.69 -4.24 -8.49
N SER A 11 13.83 -4.31 -9.53
CA SER A 11 14.27 -4.70 -10.88
C SER A 11 15.07 -3.62 -11.62
N SER A 12 14.98 -2.37 -11.20
CA SER A 12 15.56 -1.21 -11.92
C SER A 12 16.56 -0.42 -11.08
N LEU A 13 17.18 -1.04 -10.07
CA LEU A 13 18.16 -0.39 -9.19
C LEU A 13 19.37 0.19 -9.92
N HIS A 14 19.72 -0.34 -11.10
CA HIS A 14 20.77 0.26 -11.94
C HIS A 14 20.39 1.66 -12.44
N TYR A 15 19.12 1.87 -12.79
CA TYR A 15 18.60 3.16 -13.26
C TYR A 15 18.17 4.06 -12.09
N PHE A 16 17.61 3.46 -11.04
CA PHE A 16 17.04 4.14 -9.89
C PHE A 16 17.61 3.56 -8.58
N PRO A 17 18.86 3.91 -8.22
CA PRO A 17 19.56 3.33 -7.07
C PRO A 17 18.92 3.66 -5.72
N ASN A 18 18.05 4.67 -5.67
CA ASN A 18 17.36 5.12 -4.46
C ASN A 18 15.94 4.51 -4.31
N ASN A 19 15.53 3.58 -5.17
CA ASN A 19 14.24 2.90 -5.06
C ASN A 19 14.10 2.26 -3.66
N LYS A 20 12.91 2.43 -3.09
CA LYS A 20 12.46 1.76 -1.87
C LYS A 20 11.34 0.78 -2.22
N ILE A 21 11.10 -0.22 -1.36
CA ILE A 21 10.01 -1.19 -1.56
C ILE A 21 8.65 -0.48 -1.71
N SER A 22 8.41 0.58 -0.94
CA SER A 22 7.19 1.38 -0.96
C SER A 22 7.21 2.57 -1.92
N SER A 23 8.33 2.88 -2.58
CA SER A 23 8.43 4.00 -3.52
C SER A 23 9.52 3.69 -4.54
N PHE A 24 9.10 3.27 -5.73
CA PHE A 24 10.02 2.80 -6.76
C PHE A 24 9.58 3.20 -8.16
N ALA A 25 10.56 3.38 -9.03
CA ALA A 25 10.39 3.50 -10.47
C ALA A 25 10.90 2.23 -11.17
N THR A 26 10.15 1.75 -12.15
CA THR A 26 10.55 0.62 -13.01
C THR A 26 10.82 1.11 -14.42
N GLN A 27 12.03 0.85 -14.92
CA GLN A 27 12.42 1.09 -16.31
C GLN A 27 11.97 -0.09 -17.18
N LEU A 28 11.14 0.17 -18.19
CA LEU A 28 10.68 -0.83 -19.15
C LEU A 28 11.72 -1.07 -20.26
N PRO A 29 11.80 -2.30 -20.82
CA PRO A 29 12.76 -2.63 -21.89
C PRO A 29 12.64 -1.74 -23.13
N SER A 30 11.42 -1.32 -23.47
CA SER A 30 11.12 -0.43 -24.59
C SER A 30 9.97 0.52 -24.23
N PRO A 31 9.93 1.74 -24.80
CA PRO A 31 8.77 2.61 -24.64
C PRO A 31 7.48 1.93 -25.10
N ILE A 32 6.42 2.11 -24.34
CA ILE A 32 5.07 1.71 -24.70
C ILE A 32 4.35 2.94 -25.25
N THR A 33 3.69 2.79 -26.39
CA THR A 33 2.79 3.81 -26.97
C THR A 33 1.38 3.24 -27.01
N LEU A 34 0.43 3.99 -26.49
CA LEU A 34 -0.97 3.61 -26.33
C LEU A 34 -1.86 4.47 -27.22
N ASP A 35 -2.31 3.90 -28.33
CA ASP A 35 -3.26 4.56 -29.22
C ASP A 35 -4.70 4.42 -28.72
N GLY A 36 -5.42 5.54 -28.63
CA GLY A 36 -6.81 5.58 -28.18
C GLY A 36 -6.97 5.76 -26.66
N LYS A 37 -8.11 5.33 -26.13
CA LYS A 37 -8.44 5.47 -24.70
C LYS A 37 -8.11 4.18 -23.96
N TRP A 38 -7.16 4.27 -23.04
CA TRP A 38 -6.71 3.15 -22.23
C TRP A 38 -7.03 3.36 -20.76
N GLU A 39 -7.19 2.26 -20.06
CA GLU A 39 -7.37 2.21 -18.63
C GLU A 39 -6.48 1.10 -18.05
N VAL A 40 -6.04 1.28 -16.80
CA VAL A 40 -5.13 0.38 -16.11
C VAL A 40 -5.67 0.06 -14.72
N GLY A 41 -5.54 -1.19 -14.31
CA GLY A 41 -5.90 -1.63 -12.97
C GLY A 41 -4.79 -2.46 -12.33
N LEU A 42 -4.72 -2.42 -11.01
CA LEU A 42 -3.88 -3.34 -10.22
C LEU A 42 -4.51 -4.74 -10.26
N ALA A 43 -3.87 -5.67 -10.96
CA ALA A 43 -4.33 -7.05 -11.10
C ALA A 43 -3.76 -7.98 -10.03
N GLU A 44 -2.53 -7.71 -9.58
CA GLU A 44 -1.89 -8.47 -8.52
C GLU A 44 -0.96 -7.56 -7.72
N ILE A 45 -0.86 -7.83 -6.42
CA ILE A 45 0.19 -7.28 -5.58
C ILE A 45 0.77 -8.38 -4.69
N ILE A 46 2.09 -8.44 -4.64
CA ILE A 46 2.84 -9.25 -3.68
C ILE A 46 3.65 -8.30 -2.81
N TYR A 47 3.55 -8.43 -1.49
CA TYR A 47 4.33 -7.59 -0.57
C TYR A 47 4.68 -8.35 0.72
N PRO A 48 5.80 -8.01 1.38
CA PRO A 48 6.20 -8.61 2.65
C PRO A 48 5.58 -7.84 3.81
N HIS A 49 4.86 -8.50 4.71
CA HIS A 49 4.38 -7.88 5.95
C HIS A 49 5.52 -7.80 6.96
N THR A 50 6.23 -6.67 7.03
CA THR A 50 7.52 -6.58 7.75
C THR A 50 7.71 -5.28 8.56
N TRP A 51 6.65 -4.56 8.94
CA TRP A 51 6.78 -3.23 9.57
C TRP A 51 6.09 -3.10 10.94
N TYR A 52 6.39 -4.02 11.84
CA TYR A 52 5.86 -4.00 13.21
C TYR A 52 6.54 -2.98 14.10
N ASN A 53 5.82 -1.92 14.47
CA ASN A 53 6.27 -1.02 15.54
C ASN A 53 6.11 -1.66 16.94
N VAL A 54 5.23 -2.65 17.06
CA VAL A 54 5.11 -3.54 18.22
C VAL A 54 5.42 -4.96 17.80
N ASN A 55 6.41 -5.59 18.42
CA ASN A 55 6.85 -6.95 18.19
C ASN A 55 7.00 -7.70 19.53
N GLU A 56 7.36 -8.98 19.50
CA GLU A 56 7.48 -9.80 20.71
C GLU A 56 8.49 -9.29 21.74
N THR A 57 9.42 -8.42 21.34
CA THR A 57 10.47 -7.89 22.21
C THR A 57 10.10 -6.55 22.86
N ASN A 58 9.16 -5.79 22.30
CA ASN A 58 8.79 -4.45 22.79
C ASN A 58 7.27 -4.28 23.04
N ASN A 59 6.54 -5.38 23.17
CA ASN A 59 5.08 -5.37 23.33
C ASN A 59 4.55 -5.12 24.74
N MET A 60 5.42 -4.82 25.71
CA MET A 60 5.04 -4.50 27.08
C MET A 60 5.01 -2.98 27.27
N PHE A 61 3.81 -2.42 27.39
CA PHE A 61 3.59 -0.99 27.57
C PHE A 61 3.21 -0.68 29.01
N VAL A 62 3.84 0.34 29.59
CA VAL A 62 3.60 0.82 30.96
C VAL A 62 3.05 2.25 30.89
N PHE A 63 1.94 2.51 31.56
CA PHE A 63 1.28 3.82 31.58
C PHE A 63 0.59 4.08 32.93
N ASP A 64 0.35 5.35 33.24
CA ASP A 64 -0.41 5.82 34.41
C ASP A 64 -1.69 6.50 33.92
N LEU A 65 -2.83 6.18 34.54
CA LEU A 65 -4.13 6.76 34.19
C LEU A 65 -4.47 8.02 35.03
N GLY A 66 -3.49 8.58 35.73
CA GLY A 66 -3.63 9.75 36.60
C GLY A 66 -3.94 9.42 38.06
N ASP A 67 -3.91 8.15 38.44
CA ASP A 67 -4.10 7.67 39.82
C ASP A 67 -2.77 7.39 40.53
N GLY A 68 -1.63 7.63 39.86
CA GLY A 68 -0.29 7.35 40.39
C GLY A 68 0.07 5.87 40.31
N LYS A 69 -0.78 5.03 39.70
CA LYS A 69 -0.58 3.59 39.60
C LYS A 69 -0.12 3.23 38.19
N LEU A 70 1.07 2.65 38.12
CA LEU A 70 1.57 2.08 36.88
C LEU A 70 0.76 0.85 36.49
N ASN A 71 0.14 0.92 35.32
CA ASN A 71 -0.56 -0.16 34.66
C ASN A 71 0.32 -0.71 33.53
N THR A 72 0.35 -2.04 33.43
CA THR A 72 1.08 -2.72 32.36
C THR A 72 0.10 -3.45 31.45
N ARG A 73 0.28 -3.33 30.14
CA ARG A 73 -0.46 -4.08 29.13
C ARG A 73 0.49 -4.68 28.11
N LYS A 74 0.23 -5.94 27.76
CA LYS A 74 0.88 -6.62 26.64
C LYS A 74 0.03 -6.40 25.40
N LEU A 75 0.63 -5.88 24.33
CA LEU A 75 -0.02 -5.76 23.03
C LEU A 75 0.34 -6.96 22.16
N SER A 76 -0.54 -7.31 21.22
CA SER A 76 -0.15 -8.25 20.16
C SER A 76 0.86 -7.57 19.23
N PRO A 77 1.84 -8.31 18.67
CA PRO A 77 2.65 -7.78 17.58
C PRO A 77 1.79 -7.20 16.45
N GLY A 78 2.18 -6.06 15.91
CA GLY A 78 1.39 -5.32 14.95
C GLY A 78 1.97 -3.96 14.59
N SER A 79 1.29 -3.30 13.65
CA SER A 79 1.51 -1.89 13.36
C SER A 79 0.37 -1.08 13.95
N TYR A 80 0.68 -0.21 14.91
CA TYR A 80 -0.29 0.65 15.58
C TYR A 80 0.02 2.10 15.24
N GLU A 81 -0.80 2.74 14.40
CA GLU A 81 -0.49 4.07 13.86
C GLU A 81 -1.00 5.21 14.74
N THR A 82 -2.08 4.98 15.49
CA THR A 82 -2.74 6.01 16.29
C THR A 82 -2.85 5.61 17.77
N ILE A 83 -2.97 6.61 18.65
CA ILE A 83 -3.24 6.36 20.07
C ILE A 83 -4.53 5.55 20.27
N PRO A 84 -5.65 5.84 19.59
CA PRO A 84 -6.82 4.96 19.59
C PRO A 84 -6.52 3.49 19.27
N ASP A 85 -5.69 3.20 18.27
CA ASP A 85 -5.33 1.81 17.92
C ASP A 85 -4.63 1.10 19.07
N ILE A 86 -3.70 1.79 19.72
CA ILE A 86 -2.96 1.31 20.90
C ILE A 86 -3.92 1.09 22.07
N LEU A 87 -4.80 2.05 22.38
CA LEU A 87 -5.76 1.94 23.47
C LEU A 87 -6.74 0.78 23.26
N LYS A 88 -7.21 0.60 22.02
CA LYS A 88 -8.04 -0.54 21.62
C LYS A 88 -7.30 -1.87 21.86
N ALA A 89 -6.05 -1.96 21.43
CA ALA A 89 -5.21 -3.15 21.63
C ALA A 89 -4.97 -3.46 23.12
N MET A 90 -4.95 -2.43 23.97
CA MET A 90 -4.84 -2.56 25.42
C MET A 90 -6.14 -2.95 26.12
N ALA A 91 -7.26 -3.03 25.39
CA ALA A 91 -8.61 -3.20 25.92
C ALA A 91 -8.96 -2.14 26.99
N LEU A 92 -8.40 -0.94 26.86
CA LEU A 92 -8.74 0.21 27.68
C LEU A 92 -9.87 0.93 26.95
N THR A 93 -11.03 1.01 27.59
CA THR A 93 -12.28 1.54 27.03
C THR A 93 -12.06 2.80 26.19
N SER A 94 -12.23 2.69 24.89
CA SER A 94 -13.13 3.58 24.18
C SER A 94 -14.47 2.85 24.07
N HIS A 95 -15.60 3.55 24.00
CA HIS A 95 -16.82 2.95 23.47
C HIS A 95 -16.47 2.08 22.26
N GLU A 96 -17.08 0.91 22.11
CA GLU A 96 -16.97 0.14 20.86
C GLU A 96 -17.32 1.10 19.73
N ASP A 97 -16.31 1.62 19.05
CA ASP A 97 -16.52 2.26 17.77
C ASP A 97 -16.72 1.09 16.82
N PRO A 98 -17.93 0.88 16.28
CA PRO A 98 -18.18 -0.18 15.31
C PRO A 98 -17.28 -0.03 14.08
N HIS A 99 -16.67 1.15 13.91
CA HIS A 99 -15.72 1.49 12.87
C HIS A 99 -14.28 1.27 13.35
N THR A 100 -13.91 0.02 13.61
CA THR A 100 -12.46 -0.28 13.60
C THR A 100 -12.00 -0.18 12.15
N GLU A 101 -11.15 0.82 11.86
CA GLU A 101 -10.60 1.00 10.52
C GLU A 101 -9.83 -0.26 10.12
N PHE A 102 -10.19 -0.86 8.98
CA PHE A 102 -9.45 -2.00 8.46
C PHE A 102 -8.07 -1.51 7.99
N PRO A 103 -6.97 -2.21 8.32
CA PRO A 103 -5.65 -1.76 7.89
C PRO A 103 -5.58 -1.84 6.36
N ILE A 104 -5.24 -0.71 5.73
CA ILE A 104 -5.23 -0.55 4.26
C ILE A 104 -3.97 0.18 3.79
N PHE A 105 -3.56 -0.13 2.56
CA PHE A 105 -2.64 0.68 1.79
C PHE A 105 -3.36 1.48 0.72
N TYR A 106 -2.80 2.64 0.41
CA TYR A 106 -3.07 3.37 -0.81
C TYR A 106 -1.91 3.14 -1.78
N VAL A 107 -2.22 2.55 -2.94
CA VAL A 107 -1.24 2.34 -4.02
C VAL A 107 -1.46 3.41 -5.07
N TYR A 108 -0.45 4.24 -5.28
CA TYR A 108 -0.43 5.32 -6.27
C TYR A 108 0.44 4.94 -7.46
N SER A 109 0.15 5.51 -8.62
CA SER A 109 1.02 5.38 -9.78
C SER A 109 0.95 6.60 -10.68
N ASP A 110 2.10 7.03 -11.21
CA ASP A 110 2.20 8.17 -12.13
C ASP A 110 1.50 7.94 -13.50
N ILE A 111 1.09 6.70 -13.79
CA ILE A 111 0.46 6.35 -15.06
C ILE A 111 -1.06 6.57 -15.09
N VAL A 112 -1.71 6.78 -13.95
CA VAL A 112 -3.16 6.98 -13.86
C VAL A 112 -3.55 8.45 -13.80
N GLN A 113 -4.74 8.77 -14.32
CA GLN A 113 -5.35 10.08 -14.08
C GLN A 113 -5.65 10.27 -12.59
N PRO A 114 -5.47 11.48 -12.03
CA PRO A 114 -5.92 11.80 -10.69
C PRO A 114 -7.41 11.49 -10.51
N VAL A 115 -7.74 10.87 -9.37
CA VAL A 115 -9.11 10.58 -8.93
C VAL A 115 -9.36 11.29 -7.61
N VAL A 116 -10.63 11.59 -7.33
CA VAL A 116 -11.04 12.19 -6.06
C VAL A 116 -10.93 11.15 -4.94
N VAL A 117 -10.16 11.48 -3.91
CA VAL A 117 -9.96 10.70 -2.69
C VAL A 117 -10.30 11.60 -1.51
N GLY A 118 -11.50 11.45 -0.95
CA GLY A 118 -11.99 12.34 0.10
C GLY A 118 -12.08 13.78 -0.39
N HIS A 119 -11.19 14.64 0.12
CA HIS A 119 -11.15 16.09 -0.21
C HIS A 119 -9.96 16.49 -1.10
N VAL A 120 -9.20 15.51 -1.63
CA VAL A 120 -8.04 15.75 -2.50
C VAL A 120 -8.17 14.98 -3.82
N GLU A 121 -7.51 15.46 -4.87
CA GLU A 121 -7.28 14.68 -6.10
C GLU A 121 -5.89 14.07 -6.05
N ALA A 122 -5.78 12.76 -6.31
CA ALA A 122 -4.52 12.04 -6.26
C ALA A 122 -4.47 10.92 -7.30
N PRO A 123 -3.28 10.53 -7.82
CA PRO A 123 -3.12 9.45 -8.79
C PRO A 123 -3.24 8.06 -8.13
N LEU A 124 -4.36 7.83 -7.44
CA LEU A 124 -4.64 6.60 -6.71
C LEU A 124 -5.03 5.48 -7.70
N LEU A 125 -4.27 4.39 -7.68
CA LEU A 125 -4.55 3.21 -8.50
C LEU A 125 -5.52 2.25 -7.78
N ARG A 126 -5.28 1.98 -6.49
CA ARG A 126 -6.14 1.07 -5.69
C ARG A 126 -5.89 1.22 -4.19
N ILE A 127 -6.94 0.96 -3.40
CA ILE A 127 -6.83 0.69 -1.96
C ILE A 127 -6.71 -0.82 -1.76
N VAL A 128 -5.67 -1.25 -1.04
CA VAL A 128 -5.37 -2.67 -0.78
C VAL A 128 -5.56 -2.96 0.70
N ARG A 129 -6.29 -4.03 1.05
CA ARG A 129 -6.37 -4.46 2.45
C ARG A 129 -5.06 -5.11 2.87
N ILE A 130 -4.59 -4.74 4.06
CA ILE A 130 -3.43 -5.36 4.69
C ILE A 130 -3.92 -6.61 5.41
N SER A 131 -3.29 -7.75 5.13
CA SER A 131 -3.55 -9.03 5.80
C SER A 131 -2.26 -9.72 6.22
N GLY A 132 -2.41 -10.85 6.93
CA GLY A 132 -1.31 -11.67 7.41
C GLY A 132 -0.56 -11.09 8.61
N ASN A 133 0.45 -11.82 9.05
CA ASN A 133 1.28 -11.54 10.21
C ASN A 133 2.70 -11.12 9.80
N ASP A 134 3.51 -10.63 10.74
CA ASP A 134 4.91 -10.27 10.43
C ASP A 134 5.70 -11.46 9.93
N GLY A 135 6.50 -11.18 8.91
CA GLY A 135 7.26 -12.16 8.15
C GLY A 135 6.48 -12.81 7.01
N ASP A 136 5.14 -12.67 6.96
CA ASP A 136 4.35 -13.24 5.87
C ASP A 136 4.63 -12.51 4.55
N VAL A 137 4.59 -13.27 3.45
CA VAL A 137 4.51 -12.71 2.10
C VAL A 137 3.07 -12.80 1.66
N ILE A 138 2.45 -11.64 1.48
CA ILE A 138 1.05 -11.53 1.08
C ILE A 138 0.98 -11.46 -0.43
N ASN A 139 0.14 -12.31 -1.03
CA ASN A 139 -0.22 -12.26 -2.43
C ASN A 139 -1.73 -12.01 -2.55
N VAL A 140 -2.09 -10.96 -3.30
CA VAL A 140 -3.49 -10.61 -3.56
C VAL A 140 -3.69 -10.54 -5.06
N LEU A 141 -4.60 -11.37 -5.58
CA LEU A 141 -5.03 -11.38 -6.97
C LEU A 141 -6.42 -10.75 -7.09
N TYR A 142 -6.64 -9.95 -8.13
CA TYR A 142 -7.91 -9.28 -8.40
C TYR A 142 -8.49 -9.72 -9.74
N ASP A 143 -9.53 -10.56 -9.71
CA ASP A 143 -10.25 -11.02 -10.91
C ASP A 143 -11.00 -9.87 -11.62
N GLY A 144 -11.36 -8.82 -10.88
CA GLY A 144 -11.93 -7.58 -11.39
C GLY A 144 -11.14 -6.36 -10.90
N PRO A 145 -10.01 -6.02 -11.53
CA PRO A 145 -9.24 -4.83 -11.18
C PRO A 145 -10.10 -3.56 -11.29
N HIS A 146 -9.77 -2.56 -10.48
CA HIS A 146 -10.41 -1.25 -10.58
C HIS A 146 -9.60 -0.54 -11.65
N TYR A 147 -10.23 -0.21 -12.77
CA TYR A 147 -9.56 0.45 -13.87
C TYR A 147 -9.67 1.96 -13.75
N VAL A 148 -8.53 2.63 -13.81
CA VAL A 148 -8.41 4.08 -13.84
C VAL A 148 -7.90 4.47 -15.23
N PRO A 149 -8.41 5.56 -15.85
CA PRO A 149 -7.90 6.02 -17.13
C PRO A 149 -6.39 6.28 -17.08
N VAL A 150 -5.68 5.86 -18.12
CA VAL A 150 -4.25 6.13 -18.27
C VAL A 150 -4.05 7.60 -18.66
N ILE A 151 -3.13 8.31 -17.98
CA ILE A 151 -2.87 9.73 -18.24
C ILE A 151 -1.86 9.98 -19.37
N ARG A 152 -0.95 9.04 -19.64
CA ARG A 152 0.12 9.17 -20.65
C ARG A 152 -0.11 8.26 -21.85
N GLN A 153 0.10 8.78 -23.05
CA GLN A 153 0.03 8.00 -24.29
C GLN A 153 1.37 7.33 -24.64
N SER A 154 2.50 7.81 -24.11
CA SER A 154 3.79 7.16 -24.28
C SER A 154 4.59 7.23 -22.98
N PHE A 155 5.20 6.12 -22.60
CA PHE A 155 5.99 6.01 -21.37
C PHE A 155 6.97 4.84 -21.46
N GLN A 156 8.11 4.97 -20.80
CA GLN A 156 9.07 3.87 -20.61
C GLN A 156 9.35 3.62 -19.12
N THR A 157 8.85 4.49 -18.24
CA THR A 157 9.00 4.35 -16.79
C THR A 157 7.62 4.41 -16.16
N ILE A 158 7.42 3.60 -15.13
CA ILE A 158 6.23 3.65 -14.26
C ILE A 158 6.72 3.78 -12.83
N GLU A 159 6.14 4.73 -12.11
CA GLU A 159 6.39 4.94 -10.69
C GLU A 159 5.23 4.38 -9.86
N ILE A 160 5.56 3.78 -8.73
CA ILE A 160 4.63 3.27 -7.74
C ILE A 160 4.99 3.84 -6.37
N GLU A 161 3.97 4.31 -5.65
CA GLU A 161 4.08 4.56 -4.22
C GLU A 161 3.03 3.77 -3.44
N ILE A 162 3.43 3.20 -2.31
CA ILE A 162 2.56 2.47 -1.39
C ILE A 162 2.60 3.21 -0.05
N ARG A 163 1.45 3.75 0.36
CA ARG A 163 1.31 4.58 1.56
C ARG A 163 0.30 3.99 2.54
N LEU A 164 0.53 4.25 3.82
CA LEU A 164 -0.40 4.01 4.92
C LEU A 164 -1.54 5.05 4.90
N ASN A 165 -2.58 4.87 5.70
CA ASN A 165 -3.66 5.85 5.85
C ASN A 165 -3.17 7.20 6.40
N SER A 166 -2.09 7.19 7.18
CA SER A 166 -1.38 8.40 7.62
C SER A 166 -0.73 9.21 6.47
N GLY A 167 -0.69 8.67 5.25
CA GLY A 167 -0.04 9.28 4.09
C GLY A 167 1.47 9.03 4.03
N ASN A 168 2.06 8.44 5.07
CA ASN A 168 3.47 8.04 5.07
C ASN A 168 3.69 6.83 4.16
N LEU A 169 4.90 6.71 3.60
CA LEU A 169 5.30 5.50 2.89
C LEU A 169 5.27 4.29 3.83
N VAL A 170 4.82 3.14 3.33
CA VAL A 170 4.86 1.90 4.11
C VAL A 170 6.31 1.58 4.47
N PRO A 171 6.65 1.41 5.76
CA PRO A 171 8.04 1.23 6.18
C PRO A 171 8.47 -0.24 6.12
N PHE A 172 8.37 -0.86 4.93
CA PHE A 172 8.87 -2.22 4.70
C PHE A 172 10.34 -2.34 5.12
N GLU A 173 10.66 -3.29 6.00
CA GLU A 173 12.03 -3.47 6.49
C GLU A 173 12.90 -4.34 5.57
N ARG A 174 12.30 -5.34 4.92
CA ARG A 174 13.01 -6.33 4.09
C ARG A 174 12.12 -6.92 3.00
N GLY A 175 12.74 -7.58 2.02
CA GLY A 175 12.06 -8.23 0.91
C GLY A 175 11.85 -7.31 -0.29
N LYS A 176 10.75 -7.50 -1.01
CA LYS A 176 10.38 -6.67 -2.16
C LYS A 176 8.89 -6.71 -2.45
N ALA A 177 8.40 -5.66 -3.10
CA ALA A 177 7.04 -5.61 -3.62
C ALA A 177 7.03 -6.00 -5.10
N ILE A 178 5.99 -6.67 -5.54
CA ILE A 178 5.73 -6.96 -6.96
C ILE A 178 4.33 -6.46 -7.27
N ILE A 179 4.24 -5.60 -8.28
CA ILE A 179 2.98 -5.02 -8.75
C ILE A 179 2.71 -5.56 -10.15
N VAL A 180 1.53 -6.14 -10.36
CA VAL A 180 1.09 -6.52 -11.71
C VAL A 180 -0.04 -5.59 -12.14
N LEU A 181 0.23 -4.81 -13.18
CA LEU A 181 -0.72 -3.91 -13.80
C LEU A 181 -1.36 -4.58 -15.01
N HIS A 182 -2.66 -4.41 -15.16
CA HIS A 182 -3.40 -4.82 -16.36
C HIS A 182 -3.90 -3.60 -17.11
N PHE A 183 -3.41 -3.43 -18.34
CA PHE A 183 -3.82 -2.38 -19.26
C PHE A 183 -4.85 -2.94 -20.24
N ARG A 184 -5.92 -2.19 -20.48
CA ARG A 184 -6.91 -2.52 -21.52
C ARG A 184 -7.44 -1.26 -22.21
N MET A 185 -7.87 -1.44 -23.46
CA MET A 185 -8.62 -0.39 -24.16
C MET A 185 -9.99 -0.22 -23.54
N ARG A 186 -10.38 1.03 -23.27
CA ARG A 186 -11.72 1.38 -22.80
C ARG A 186 -12.70 1.17 -23.95
N GLN A 187 -13.63 0.23 -23.79
CA GLN A 187 -14.72 0.08 -24.75
C GLN A 187 -15.66 1.28 -24.60
N ILE A 188 -15.83 2.02 -25.70
CA ILE A 188 -16.89 3.02 -25.83
C ILE A 188 -18.12 2.22 -26.27
N LEU A 189 -19.14 2.14 -25.42
CA LEU A 189 -20.48 1.73 -25.81
C LEU A 189 -21.14 2.82 -26.65
#